data_AF-A0A1B6C9P5-F1
#
_entry.id   AF-A0A1B6C9P5-F1
#
_cell.length_a   1.000
_cell.length_b   1.000
_cell.length_c   1.000
_cell.angle_alpha   90.00
_cell.angle_beta   90.00
_cell.angle_gamma   90.00
#
_symmetry.space_group_name_H-M   'P 1'
#
loop_
_entity.id
_entity.type
_entity.pdbx_description
1 polymer ?
#
loop_
_entity_poly.entity_id
_entity_poly.type
_entity_poly.pdbx_seq_one_letter_code
_entity_poly.pdbx_strand_id
1 'polypeptide(L)'
;MMEFSWMLLRLYNKGEFTVESKLMRERYMERMTNQVKSIKEALKLADQSYWKCDPKKHVEGETYVQLTRLLQGYLQNEIDMNPKQSCSENCGFYSFTKQYGCYKNEFCSKQRSCKGDIVDCQFIDSDMWVCQDDPRKSSRRYAWINYENGRTLGNKDSCYRINKVDSWWYWIFWHCSYCFCLCDDKTNSDRYFNIRQVVSNVEKNKVVVGIRFVKNNGIIHLQIQEGDMLPFASVNDSSIQWKPVDDYTIKNEGVKEGVDYLMLSYKNRAIDFDDLKAPEGYVVTGVKFRSVGSHVNLEIQASPFNFTTGQLDHTKSMWISNDNTDGNLENPRTEIKINSADNPIHSLTSSTMESKHDQYLLFTHSDIDLDVAQTTIPFIDAQTVAPQPPTLLSGIGLYYKRKQWFGGFIGPKVFTYDPSRYLQDTFPELNEAEHFNVGGK
;
A
#
# COMPACT_ATOMS: atom_id res chain seq x y z
N MET A 1 -14.64 40.42 24.92
CA MET A 1 -15.95 40.91 25.41
C MET A 1 -15.81 41.88 26.58
N MET A 2 -15.10 41.57 27.67
CA MET A 2 -14.96 42.50 28.81
C MET A 2 -14.24 43.82 28.49
N GLU A 3 -13.17 43.81 27.69
CA GLU A 3 -12.48 45.04 27.22
C GLU A 3 -13.44 45.95 26.46
N PHE A 4 -14.20 45.39 25.52
CA PHE A 4 -15.24 46.11 24.78
C PHE A 4 -16.32 46.69 25.71
N SER A 5 -16.72 45.96 26.76
CA SER A 5 -17.64 46.47 27.78
C SER A 5 -17.06 47.67 28.54
N TRP A 6 -15.78 47.64 28.90
CA TRP A 6 -15.10 48.77 29.56
C TRP A 6 -14.94 49.97 28.62
N MET A 7 -14.61 49.75 27.34
CA MET A 7 -14.57 50.80 26.32
C MET A 7 -15.96 51.44 26.10
N LEU A 8 -17.03 50.64 26.08
CA LEU A 8 -18.40 51.16 25.97
C LEU A 8 -18.80 51.99 27.19
N LEU A 9 -18.50 51.51 28.40
CA LEU A 9 -18.79 52.26 29.62
C LEU A 9 -18.05 53.61 29.65
N ARG A 10 -16.82 53.66 29.14
CA ARG A 10 -16.07 54.91 28.93
C ARG A 10 -16.73 55.81 27.89
N LEU A 11 -17.13 55.28 26.73
CA LEU A 11 -17.86 56.03 25.69
C LEU A 11 -19.17 56.66 26.18
N TYR A 12 -19.87 55.99 27.09
CA TYR A 12 -21.11 56.49 27.70
C TYR A 12 -20.88 57.33 28.98
N ASN A 13 -19.66 57.77 29.25
CA ASN A 13 -19.29 58.55 30.45
C ASN A 13 -19.69 57.89 31.79
N LYS A 14 -19.71 56.55 31.84
CA LYS A 14 -20.04 55.77 33.04
C LYS A 14 -18.80 55.37 33.86
N GLY A 15 -17.69 56.10 33.74
CA GLY A 15 -16.41 55.84 34.43
C GLY A 15 -15.23 55.90 33.46
N GLU A 16 -14.00 55.96 33.99
CA GLU A 16 -12.79 56.15 33.17
C GLU A 16 -12.28 54.82 32.56
N PHE A 17 -12.27 53.73 33.34
CA PHE A 17 -11.97 52.34 32.96
C PHE A 17 -10.73 52.09 32.08
N THR A 18 -9.81 53.04 32.02
CA THR A 18 -8.59 52.98 31.18
C THR A 18 -7.63 51.92 31.69
N VAL A 19 -7.46 51.82 33.00
CA VAL A 19 -6.59 50.84 33.66
C VAL A 19 -7.14 49.43 33.50
N GLU A 20 -8.45 49.23 33.72
CA GLU A 20 -9.11 47.94 33.60
C GLU A 20 -9.10 47.43 32.16
N SER A 21 -9.33 48.31 31.18
CA SER A 21 -9.23 47.98 29.76
C SER A 21 -7.81 47.56 29.39
N LYS A 22 -6.79 48.32 29.81
CA LYS A 22 -5.38 48.00 29.54
C LYS A 22 -4.94 46.69 30.19
N LEU A 23 -5.26 46.50 31.47
CA LEU A 23 -4.95 45.27 32.21
C LEU A 23 -5.64 44.04 31.61
N MET A 24 -6.90 44.19 31.16
CA MET A 24 -7.65 43.10 30.53
C MET A 24 -7.03 42.69 29.20
N ARG A 25 -6.54 43.67 28.44
CA ARG A 25 -5.83 43.46 27.19
C ARG A 25 -4.48 42.78 27.40
N GLU A 26 -3.64 43.25 28.32
CA GLU A 26 -2.38 42.62 28.68
C GLU A 26 -2.59 41.14 29.07
N ARG A 27 -3.57 40.86 29.94
CA ARG A 27 -3.95 39.49 30.33
C ARG A 27 -4.51 38.66 29.16
N TYR A 28 -5.17 39.28 28.19
CA TYR A 28 -5.63 38.58 27.00
C TYR A 28 -4.45 38.18 26.12
N MET A 29 -3.53 39.11 25.85
CA MET A 29 -2.32 38.85 25.07
C MET A 29 -1.44 37.79 25.72
N GLU A 30 -1.20 37.89 27.03
CA GLU A 30 -0.44 36.89 27.79
C GLU A 30 -1.07 35.49 27.68
N ARG A 31 -2.40 35.39 27.84
CA ARG A 31 -3.12 34.12 27.67
C ARG A 31 -3.02 33.57 26.25
N MET A 32 -3.17 34.42 25.24
CA MET A 32 -3.06 34.01 23.83
C MET A 32 -1.65 33.50 23.51
N THR A 33 -0.62 34.23 23.94
CA THR A 33 0.79 33.82 23.77
C THR A 33 1.07 32.48 24.46
N ASN A 34 0.62 32.32 25.71
CA ASN A 34 0.79 31.06 26.44
C ASN A 34 0.05 29.91 25.75
N GLN A 35 -1.18 30.13 25.26
CA GLN A 35 -1.94 29.13 24.51
C GLN A 35 -1.24 28.73 23.22
N VAL A 36 -0.79 29.70 22.41
CA VAL A 36 -0.07 29.41 21.16
C VAL A 36 1.22 28.63 21.44
N LYS A 37 1.97 29.01 22.48
CA LYS A 37 3.18 28.29 22.87
C LYS A 37 2.89 26.83 23.23
N SER A 38 1.86 26.58 24.05
CA SER A 38 1.44 25.22 24.40
C SER A 38 0.98 24.43 23.18
N ILE A 39 0.27 25.06 22.24
CA ILE A 39 -0.15 24.40 20.98
C ILE A 39 1.07 24.05 20.13
N LYS A 40 2.04 24.95 19.97
CA LYS A 40 3.28 24.67 19.23
C LYS A 40 4.06 23.50 19.85
N GLU A 41 4.15 23.44 21.17
CA GLU A 41 4.82 22.34 21.87
C GLU A 41 4.07 21.00 21.67
N ALA A 42 2.74 21.01 21.74
CA ALA A 42 1.93 19.82 21.48
C ALA A 42 2.05 19.34 20.02
N LEU A 43 2.00 20.26 19.04
CA LEU A 43 2.12 19.93 17.62
C LEU A 43 3.49 19.33 17.27
N LYS A 44 4.57 19.79 17.91
CA LYS A 44 5.91 19.21 17.73
C LYS A 44 6.01 17.75 18.18
N LEU A 45 5.19 17.35 19.17
CA LEU A 45 5.19 16.00 19.73
C LEU A 45 4.14 15.08 19.08
N ALA A 46 3.16 15.65 18.38
CA ALA A 46 2.08 14.89 17.76
C ALA A 46 2.59 14.11 16.54
N ASP A 47 2.24 12.82 16.47
CA ASP A 47 2.50 12.03 15.28
C ASP A 47 1.58 12.51 14.14
N GLN A 48 2.19 12.84 13.01
CA GLN A 48 1.49 13.27 11.79
C GLN A 48 1.01 12.06 10.98
N SER A 49 1.51 10.86 11.27
CA SER A 49 1.18 9.66 10.52
C SER A 49 -0.25 9.21 10.78
N TYR A 50 -0.96 8.88 9.71
CA TYR A 50 -2.31 8.34 9.74
C TYR A 50 -2.42 7.14 8.80
N TRP A 51 -2.90 6.03 9.34
CA TRP A 51 -3.09 4.76 8.65
C TRP A 51 -4.23 3.98 9.30
N LYS A 52 -4.72 2.91 8.66
CA LYS A 52 -5.88 2.16 9.14
C LYS A 52 -5.50 0.90 9.92
N CYS A 53 -6.06 0.78 11.12
CA CYS A 53 -6.13 -0.47 11.86
C CYS A 53 -6.90 -1.54 11.09
N ASP A 54 -6.85 -2.79 11.56
CA ASP A 54 -7.63 -3.86 10.96
C ASP A 54 -9.15 -3.60 11.13
N PRO A 55 -9.96 -3.87 10.10
CA PRO A 55 -11.41 -3.79 10.20
C PRO A 55 -11.93 -4.88 11.12
N LYS A 56 -13.18 -4.72 11.60
CA LYS A 56 -13.85 -5.78 12.40
C LYS A 56 -13.99 -7.10 11.63
N LYS A 57 -14.13 -7.02 10.30
CA LYS A 57 -14.24 -8.17 9.41
C LYS A 57 -13.55 -7.83 8.11
N HIS A 58 -12.70 -8.73 7.62
CA HIS A 58 -12.10 -8.61 6.30
C HIS A 58 -13.08 -9.06 5.22
N VAL A 59 -13.29 -8.20 4.22
CA VAL A 59 -14.14 -8.43 3.06
C VAL A 59 -13.36 -8.06 1.80
N GLU A 60 -13.21 -9.01 0.88
CA GLU A 60 -12.49 -8.81 -0.38
C GLU A 60 -13.25 -7.79 -1.25
N GLY A 61 -12.52 -6.83 -1.84
CA GLY A 61 -13.08 -5.73 -2.62
C GLY A 61 -13.54 -4.52 -1.79
N GLU A 62 -13.72 -4.67 -0.48
CA GLU A 62 -14.12 -3.58 0.42
C GLU A 62 -12.99 -3.16 1.36
N THR A 63 -12.45 -4.10 2.14
CA THR A 63 -11.41 -3.81 3.13
C THR A 63 -10.03 -4.27 2.68
N TYR A 64 -9.97 -5.27 1.79
CA TYR A 64 -8.72 -5.74 1.21
C TYR A 64 -8.92 -6.21 -0.21
N VAL A 65 -7.85 -6.27 -0.99
CA VAL A 65 -7.77 -6.94 -2.28
C VAL A 65 -6.53 -7.80 -2.32
N GLN A 66 -6.51 -8.83 -3.16
CA GLN A 66 -5.36 -9.72 -3.29
C GLN A 66 -4.85 -9.75 -4.73
N LEU A 67 -3.55 -9.99 -4.85
CA LEU A 67 -2.98 -10.49 -6.10
C LEU A 67 -3.34 -11.97 -6.23
N THR A 68 -3.54 -12.44 -7.45
CA THR A 68 -3.95 -13.84 -7.68
C THR A 68 -2.96 -14.53 -8.58
N ARG A 69 -2.69 -15.81 -8.31
CA ARG A 69 -1.90 -16.69 -9.18
C ARG A 69 -0.45 -16.23 -9.41
N LEU A 70 0.17 -15.52 -8.45
CA LEU A 70 1.61 -15.27 -8.44
C LEU A 70 2.29 -16.32 -7.55
N LEU A 71 3.20 -17.09 -8.14
CA LEU A 71 3.98 -18.15 -7.47
C LEU A 71 3.13 -19.22 -6.78
N GLN A 72 2.12 -19.77 -7.46
CA GLN A 72 1.29 -20.82 -6.86
C GLN A 72 2.00 -22.17 -6.83
N GLY A 73 1.84 -22.93 -5.76
CA GLY A 73 2.26 -24.32 -5.67
C GLY A 73 1.77 -25.15 -6.85
N TYR A 74 2.67 -25.91 -7.46
CA TYR A 74 2.49 -26.63 -8.71
C TYR A 74 3.27 -27.94 -8.69
N LEU A 75 2.60 -29.04 -9.00
CA LEU A 75 3.21 -30.36 -9.10
C LEU A 75 3.65 -30.64 -10.53
N GLN A 76 4.90 -31.04 -10.73
CA GLN A 76 5.41 -31.41 -12.04
C GLN A 76 6.38 -32.59 -11.94
N ASN A 77 6.29 -33.54 -12.86
CA ASN A 77 7.24 -34.65 -12.92
C ASN A 77 8.58 -34.20 -13.53
N GLU A 78 9.69 -34.71 -13.00
CA GLU A 78 11.05 -34.43 -13.46
C GLU A 78 11.22 -34.58 -14.98
N ILE A 79 10.59 -35.61 -15.57
CA ILE A 79 10.68 -35.91 -17.00
C ILE A 79 10.16 -34.77 -17.88
N ASP A 80 9.23 -33.96 -17.37
CA ASP A 80 8.57 -32.89 -18.14
C ASP A 80 9.23 -31.52 -17.93
N MET A 81 10.22 -31.43 -17.04
CA MET A 81 10.89 -30.19 -16.65
C MET A 81 12.23 -29.97 -17.36
N ASN A 82 12.57 -30.82 -18.34
CA ASN A 82 13.78 -30.65 -19.14
C ASN A 82 13.56 -31.02 -20.61
N PRO A 83 14.35 -30.45 -21.54
CA PRO A 83 14.23 -30.73 -22.97
C PRO A 83 14.53 -32.20 -23.35
N LYS A 84 15.35 -32.89 -22.55
CA LYS A 84 15.80 -34.27 -22.83
C LYS A 84 14.74 -35.32 -22.47
N GLN A 85 13.67 -34.91 -21.79
CA GLN A 85 12.66 -35.81 -21.24
C GLN A 85 13.26 -36.95 -20.42
N SER A 86 14.17 -36.60 -19.50
CA SER A 86 14.90 -37.56 -18.65
C SER A 86 14.73 -37.27 -17.16
N CYS A 87 14.93 -38.28 -16.31
CA CYS A 87 14.91 -38.17 -14.85
C CYS A 87 16.31 -38.40 -14.27
N SER A 88 17.34 -37.73 -14.81
CA SER A 88 18.73 -37.86 -14.34
C SER A 88 19.00 -37.09 -13.07
N GLU A 89 18.22 -36.04 -12.83
CA GLU A 89 18.44 -35.08 -11.77
C GLU A 89 17.55 -35.41 -10.56
N ASN A 90 17.42 -34.44 -9.65
CA ASN A 90 16.44 -34.49 -8.58
C ASN A 90 15.60 -33.20 -8.61
N CYS A 91 14.52 -33.16 -7.83
CA CYS A 91 13.65 -31.97 -7.80
C CYS A 91 14.38 -30.67 -7.45
N GLY A 92 15.37 -30.71 -6.54
CA GLY A 92 16.12 -29.51 -6.13
C GLY A 92 17.04 -28.94 -7.21
N PHE A 93 17.39 -29.72 -8.24
CA PHE A 93 18.12 -29.24 -9.41
C PHE A 93 17.31 -28.20 -10.21
N TYR A 94 15.99 -28.33 -10.23
CA TYR A 94 15.09 -27.49 -11.02
C TYR A 94 14.72 -26.19 -10.28
N SER A 95 15.72 -25.34 -10.02
CA SER A 95 15.48 -24.03 -9.39
C SER A 95 14.79 -23.02 -10.32
N PHE A 96 15.00 -23.14 -11.63
CA PHE A 96 14.35 -22.32 -12.66
C PHE A 96 14.24 -23.10 -13.97
N THR A 97 13.02 -23.45 -14.38
CA THR A 97 12.73 -24.23 -15.59
C THR A 97 11.36 -23.89 -16.17
N LYS A 98 10.88 -24.67 -17.13
CA LYS A 98 9.56 -24.58 -17.75
C LYS A 98 8.99 -25.98 -17.95
N GLN A 99 7.70 -26.05 -18.24
CA GLN A 99 7.08 -27.29 -18.70
C GLN A 99 7.44 -27.52 -20.19
N TYR A 100 8.25 -28.53 -20.48
CA TYR A 100 8.65 -28.91 -21.85
C TYR A 100 7.69 -29.92 -22.50
N GLY A 101 6.94 -30.66 -21.68
CA GLY A 101 6.07 -31.71 -22.18
C GLY A 101 5.02 -32.16 -21.18
N CYS A 102 4.36 -33.24 -21.56
CA CYS A 102 3.51 -34.01 -20.67
C CYS A 102 3.62 -35.49 -21.05
N TYR A 103 4.63 -36.15 -20.51
CA TYR A 103 4.95 -37.54 -20.81
C TYR A 103 3.72 -38.41 -20.56
N LYS A 104 3.37 -39.23 -21.55
CA LYS A 104 2.24 -40.18 -21.55
C LYS A 104 0.89 -39.60 -21.10
N ASN A 105 0.67 -38.29 -21.19
CA ASN A 105 -0.52 -37.64 -20.66
C ASN A 105 -0.79 -38.00 -19.18
N GLU A 106 0.27 -38.03 -18.36
CA GLU A 106 0.18 -38.30 -16.92
C GLU A 106 -0.54 -37.15 -16.17
N PHE A 107 -0.19 -36.88 -14.91
CA PHE A 107 -0.90 -35.89 -14.10
C PHE A 107 -0.91 -34.48 -14.73
N CYS A 108 0.14 -34.10 -15.45
CA CYS A 108 0.24 -32.86 -16.23
C CYS A 108 -0.92 -32.62 -17.21
N SER A 109 -1.56 -33.67 -17.74
CA SER A 109 -2.72 -33.54 -18.64
C SER A 109 -4.04 -33.35 -17.89
N LYS A 110 -4.06 -33.72 -16.61
CA LYS A 110 -5.24 -33.73 -15.75
C LYS A 110 -5.36 -32.46 -14.91
N GLN A 111 -4.31 -31.65 -14.85
CA GLN A 111 -4.24 -30.38 -14.12
C GLN A 111 -4.12 -29.17 -15.04
N ARG A 112 -4.29 -27.97 -14.48
CA ARG A 112 -4.00 -26.73 -15.21
C ARG A 112 -2.50 -26.62 -15.48
N SER A 113 -2.10 -26.51 -16.75
CA SER A 113 -0.69 -26.32 -17.13
C SER A 113 -0.09 -25.05 -16.51
N CYS A 114 1.21 -25.08 -16.25
CA CYS A 114 1.99 -23.86 -16.01
C CYS A 114 2.65 -23.42 -17.32
N LYS A 115 2.17 -22.33 -17.94
CA LYS A 115 2.71 -21.83 -19.22
C LYS A 115 3.90 -20.88 -19.07
N GLY A 116 4.15 -20.41 -17.85
CA GLY A 116 5.26 -19.53 -17.54
C GLY A 116 6.47 -20.29 -16.99
N ASP A 117 7.14 -19.69 -16.03
CA ASP A 117 8.31 -20.29 -15.40
C ASP A 117 7.89 -21.20 -14.23
N ILE A 118 8.59 -22.32 -14.07
CA ILE A 118 8.51 -23.22 -12.92
C ILE A 118 9.77 -22.98 -12.10
N VAL A 119 9.62 -22.64 -10.83
CA VAL A 119 10.71 -22.18 -9.98
C VAL A 119 10.68 -22.84 -8.61
N ASP A 120 11.81 -22.85 -7.92
CA ASP A 120 11.97 -23.33 -6.54
C ASP A 120 11.35 -24.72 -6.29
N CYS A 121 11.70 -25.69 -7.14
CA CYS A 121 11.24 -27.07 -6.99
C CYS A 121 11.92 -27.78 -5.80
N GLN A 122 11.13 -28.59 -5.10
CA GLN A 122 11.59 -29.47 -4.02
C GLN A 122 10.88 -30.82 -4.06
N PHE A 123 11.58 -31.85 -3.59
CA PHE A 123 10.98 -33.16 -3.37
C PHE A 123 10.34 -33.20 -1.98
N ILE A 124 9.09 -33.64 -1.89
CA ILE A 124 8.38 -33.81 -0.61
C ILE A 124 8.14 -35.30 -0.35
N ASP A 125 7.46 -35.99 -1.28
CA ASP A 125 7.28 -37.45 -1.27
C ASP A 125 6.91 -37.95 -2.68
N SER A 126 6.97 -39.26 -2.91
CA SER A 126 6.79 -39.92 -4.22
C SER A 126 5.33 -40.04 -4.65
N ASP A 127 4.47 -40.55 -3.77
CA ASP A 127 3.12 -40.98 -4.12
C ASP A 127 2.07 -40.21 -3.31
N MET A 128 1.06 -39.69 -4.02
CA MET A 128 0.11 -38.75 -3.44
C MET A 128 -1.28 -38.78 -4.08
N TRP A 129 -2.27 -38.39 -3.29
CA TRP A 129 -3.59 -37.99 -3.76
C TRP A 129 -3.68 -36.47 -3.77
N VAL A 130 -3.90 -35.91 -4.95
CA VAL A 130 -4.03 -34.47 -5.17
C VAL A 130 -5.50 -34.12 -5.30
N CYS A 131 -5.97 -33.24 -4.43
CA CYS A 131 -7.25 -32.61 -4.60
C CYS A 131 -7.12 -31.31 -5.38
N GLN A 132 -7.62 -31.32 -6.61
CA GLN A 132 -7.72 -30.13 -7.43
C GLN A 132 -8.95 -29.30 -7.05
N ASP A 133 -8.79 -27.97 -7.08
CA ASP A 133 -9.88 -27.02 -6.84
C ASP A 133 -10.67 -26.76 -8.14
N ASP A 134 -11.94 -26.33 -8.03
CA ASP A 134 -12.79 -26.04 -9.20
C ASP A 134 -12.32 -24.74 -9.88
N PRO A 135 -11.77 -24.81 -11.11
CA PRO A 135 -11.23 -23.65 -11.78
C PRO A 135 -12.29 -22.60 -12.15
N ARG A 136 -13.58 -22.95 -12.10
CA ARG A 136 -14.70 -22.03 -12.35
C ARG A 136 -15.07 -21.20 -11.13
N LYS A 137 -14.69 -21.65 -9.93
CA LYS A 137 -15.06 -21.02 -8.66
C LYS A 137 -13.86 -20.44 -7.92
N SER A 138 -12.66 -20.96 -8.17
CA SER A 138 -11.47 -20.65 -7.39
C SER A 138 -10.25 -20.33 -8.25
N SER A 139 -9.45 -19.39 -7.75
CA SER A 139 -8.14 -19.06 -8.31
C SER A 139 -7.10 -20.15 -8.01
N ARG A 140 -7.31 -20.97 -6.97
CA ARG A 140 -6.39 -22.01 -6.48
C ARG A 140 -6.30 -23.20 -7.44
N ARG A 141 -5.15 -23.88 -7.43
CA ARG A 141 -4.86 -25.12 -8.19
C ARG A 141 -5.27 -26.33 -7.37
N TYR A 142 -4.89 -26.35 -6.10
CA TYR A 142 -5.14 -27.47 -5.19
C TYR A 142 -5.84 -27.00 -3.92
N ALA A 143 -6.71 -27.83 -3.37
CA ALA A 143 -7.24 -27.62 -2.02
C ALA A 143 -6.32 -28.27 -0.98
N TRP A 144 -5.89 -29.51 -1.25
CA TRP A 144 -4.98 -30.27 -0.40
C TRP A 144 -4.21 -31.32 -1.21
N ILE A 145 -3.09 -31.79 -0.66
CA ILE A 145 -2.29 -32.91 -1.16
C ILE A 145 -2.06 -33.87 0.00
N ASN A 146 -2.37 -35.15 -0.18
CA ASN A 146 -2.18 -36.18 0.84
C ASN A 146 -1.19 -37.22 0.31
N TYR A 147 -0.08 -37.42 1.01
CA TYR A 147 0.96 -38.36 0.65
C TYR A 147 0.71 -39.74 1.28
N GLU A 148 1.20 -40.81 0.65
CA GLU A 148 1.04 -42.19 1.15
C GLU A 148 1.68 -42.40 2.53
N ASN A 149 2.71 -41.62 2.88
CA ASN A 149 3.34 -41.63 4.20
C ASN A 149 2.46 -41.05 5.33
N GLY A 150 1.28 -40.50 5.01
CA GLY A 150 0.35 -39.89 5.95
C GLY A 150 0.44 -38.36 6.07
N ARG A 151 1.48 -37.72 5.51
CA ARG A 151 1.60 -36.25 5.49
C ARG A 151 0.51 -35.64 4.62
N THR A 152 -0.12 -34.59 5.11
CA THR A 152 -1.14 -33.82 4.36
C THR A 152 -0.73 -32.36 4.31
N LEU A 153 -0.76 -31.77 3.12
CA LEU A 153 -0.65 -30.35 2.88
C LEU A 153 -2.04 -29.77 2.64
N GLY A 154 -2.32 -28.60 3.20
CA GLY A 154 -3.64 -27.99 3.13
C GLY A 154 -4.66 -28.65 4.06
N ASN A 155 -5.90 -28.16 4.01
CA ASN A 155 -7.01 -28.75 4.77
C ASN A 155 -7.82 -29.74 3.91
N LYS A 156 -8.10 -30.92 4.46
CA LYS A 156 -8.79 -32.03 3.76
C LYS A 156 -10.31 -31.81 3.70
N ASP A 157 -10.72 -30.68 3.13
CA ASP A 157 -12.11 -30.29 2.92
C ASP A 157 -12.68 -30.86 1.59
N SER A 158 -13.87 -30.39 1.20
CA SER A 158 -14.54 -30.81 -0.04
C SER A 158 -13.68 -30.60 -1.28
N CYS A 159 -13.61 -31.61 -2.14
CA CYS A 159 -12.78 -31.61 -3.33
C CYS A 159 -13.60 -31.57 -4.62
N TYR A 160 -13.12 -30.84 -5.64
CA TYR A 160 -13.71 -30.93 -6.98
C TYR A 160 -13.30 -32.21 -7.70
N ARG A 161 -12.00 -32.49 -7.75
CA ARG A 161 -11.47 -33.70 -8.39
C ARG A 161 -10.24 -34.21 -7.66
N ILE A 162 -10.26 -35.50 -7.32
CA ILE A 162 -9.11 -36.19 -6.74
C ILE A 162 -8.40 -36.99 -7.83
N ASN A 163 -7.08 -36.87 -7.88
CA ASN A 163 -6.23 -37.68 -8.75
C ASN A 163 -5.16 -38.37 -7.93
N LYS A 164 -4.98 -39.68 -8.14
CA LYS A 164 -3.78 -40.37 -7.69
C LYS A 164 -2.63 -39.99 -8.62
N VAL A 165 -1.49 -39.65 -8.02
CA VAL A 165 -0.27 -39.21 -8.67
C VAL A 165 0.86 -40.05 -8.08
N ASP A 166 1.31 -41.02 -8.86
CA ASP A 166 2.35 -41.97 -8.45
C ASP A 166 3.66 -41.62 -9.14
N SER A 167 4.79 -41.66 -8.43
CA SER A 167 6.12 -41.62 -9.04
C SER A 167 6.49 -43.00 -9.60
N TRP A 168 7.38 -43.08 -10.58
CA TRP A 168 7.68 -44.35 -11.25
C TRP A 168 9.14 -44.50 -11.64
N TRP A 169 9.53 -45.76 -11.87
CA TRP A 169 10.83 -46.10 -12.44
C TRP A 169 10.74 -46.16 -13.96
N TYR A 170 11.50 -45.31 -14.64
CA TYR A 170 11.63 -45.35 -16.11
C TYR A 170 12.56 -46.49 -16.54
N TRP A 171 13.59 -46.78 -15.73
CA TRP A 171 14.51 -47.91 -15.85
C TRP A 171 15.12 -48.25 -14.48
N ILE A 172 15.89 -49.33 -14.32
CA ILE A 172 16.39 -49.83 -13.00
C ILE A 172 17.10 -48.75 -12.16
N PHE A 173 17.74 -47.76 -12.80
CA PHE A 173 18.51 -46.72 -12.11
C PHE A 173 17.86 -45.31 -12.16
N TRP A 174 16.69 -45.16 -12.77
CA TRP A 174 16.10 -43.85 -13.07
C TRP A 174 14.68 -43.76 -12.52
N HIS A 175 14.56 -43.13 -11.35
CA HIS A 175 13.29 -42.83 -10.69
C HIS A 175 12.81 -41.45 -11.10
N CYS A 176 11.60 -41.37 -11.65
CA CYS A 176 10.96 -40.13 -12.06
C CYS A 176 10.01 -39.67 -10.96
N SER A 177 10.45 -38.72 -10.15
CA SER A 177 9.68 -38.22 -9.03
C SER A 177 8.75 -37.07 -9.44
N TYR A 178 7.65 -36.89 -8.72
CA TYR A 178 6.91 -35.62 -8.77
C TYR A 178 7.54 -34.60 -7.83
N CYS A 179 7.78 -33.42 -8.37
CA CYS A 179 8.33 -32.29 -7.65
C CYS A 179 7.24 -31.29 -7.29
N PHE A 180 7.31 -30.75 -6.08
CA PHE A 180 6.53 -29.59 -5.68
C PHE A 180 7.33 -28.34 -6.02
N CYS A 181 6.80 -27.52 -6.93
CA CYS A 181 7.42 -26.29 -7.41
C CYS A 181 6.46 -25.11 -7.25
N LEU A 182 6.92 -23.92 -7.61
CA LEU A 182 6.08 -22.75 -7.76
C LEU A 182 5.89 -22.44 -9.25
N CYS A 183 4.66 -22.11 -9.63
CA CYS A 183 4.30 -21.72 -10.99
C CYS A 183 4.16 -20.21 -11.09
N ASP A 184 4.99 -19.60 -11.93
CA ASP A 184 4.93 -18.20 -12.30
C ASP A 184 4.29 -18.00 -13.69
N ASP A 185 2.96 -18.06 -13.76
CA ASP A 185 2.20 -17.95 -15.02
C ASP A 185 1.26 -16.73 -15.02
N LYS A 186 1.46 -15.82 -15.98
CA LYS A 186 0.63 -14.62 -16.16
C LYS A 186 -0.81 -14.90 -16.62
N THR A 187 -1.10 -16.11 -17.07
CA THR A 187 -2.42 -16.49 -17.60
C THR A 187 -3.50 -16.38 -16.52
N ASN A 188 -4.49 -15.52 -16.77
CA ASN A 188 -5.61 -15.24 -15.87
C ASN A 188 -5.16 -14.81 -14.46
N SER A 189 -4.02 -14.14 -14.32
CA SER A 189 -3.51 -13.68 -13.03
C SER A 189 -3.74 -12.20 -12.84
N ASP A 190 -4.08 -11.79 -11.61
CA ASP A 190 -4.15 -10.39 -11.22
C ASP A 190 -2.87 -10.02 -10.46
N ARG A 191 -1.89 -9.49 -11.16
CA ARG A 191 -0.53 -9.30 -10.66
C ARG A 191 0.08 -7.98 -11.13
N TYR A 192 -0.76 -6.99 -11.37
CA TYR A 192 -0.38 -5.75 -12.03
C TYR A 192 -0.55 -4.54 -11.11
N PHE A 193 0.36 -3.57 -11.22
CA PHE A 193 0.27 -2.28 -10.55
C PHE A 193 0.19 -1.18 -11.59
N ASN A 194 -0.77 -0.26 -11.45
CA ASN A 194 -0.85 0.92 -12.30
C ASN A 194 0.28 1.90 -11.95
N ILE A 195 1.01 2.36 -12.97
CA ILE A 195 2.09 3.37 -12.82
C ILE A 195 1.74 4.72 -13.44
N ARG A 196 0.55 4.85 -14.03
CA ARG A 196 0.05 6.17 -14.47
C ARG A 196 -0.14 7.11 -13.29
N GLN A 197 0.19 8.37 -13.51
CA GLN A 197 0.06 9.40 -12.48
C GLN A 197 -1.39 9.72 -12.14
N VAL A 198 -1.64 9.89 -10.84
CA VAL A 198 -2.94 10.29 -10.31
C VAL A 198 -2.76 11.60 -9.55
N VAL A 199 -3.11 12.70 -10.23
CA VAL A 199 -2.99 14.07 -9.72
C VAL A 199 -4.38 14.66 -9.46
N SER A 200 -4.54 15.43 -8.38
CA SER A 200 -5.74 16.21 -8.08
C SER A 200 -5.94 17.31 -9.13
N ASN A 201 -7.13 17.91 -9.18
CA ASN A 201 -7.34 19.05 -10.07
C ASN A 201 -6.68 20.33 -9.53
N VAL A 202 -5.34 20.40 -9.65
CA VAL A 202 -4.52 21.52 -9.15
C VAL A 202 -4.85 22.84 -9.83
N GLU A 203 -5.28 22.82 -11.09
CA GLU A 203 -5.76 24.01 -11.83
C GLU A 203 -7.02 24.62 -11.20
N LYS A 204 -7.85 23.78 -10.58
CA LYS A 204 -9.03 24.20 -9.81
C LYS A 204 -8.76 24.31 -8.31
N ASN A 205 -7.50 24.50 -7.92
CA ASN A 205 -7.07 24.66 -6.54
C ASN A 205 -7.46 23.48 -5.62
N LYS A 206 -7.48 22.25 -6.14
CA LYS A 206 -7.76 21.03 -5.37
C LYS A 206 -6.49 20.32 -4.93
N VAL A 207 -6.52 19.81 -3.70
CA VAL A 207 -5.42 19.07 -3.04
C VAL A 207 -5.83 17.64 -2.73
N VAL A 208 -4.84 16.76 -2.53
CA VAL A 208 -5.09 15.39 -2.05
C VAL A 208 -5.35 15.43 -0.55
N VAL A 209 -6.45 14.79 -0.13
CA VAL A 209 -6.90 14.73 1.28
C VAL A 209 -7.08 13.31 1.79
N GLY A 210 -6.97 12.32 0.91
CA GLY A 210 -7.07 10.92 1.23
C GLY A 210 -6.59 10.02 0.11
N ILE A 211 -6.33 8.76 0.44
CA ILE A 211 -5.83 7.76 -0.50
C ILE A 211 -6.34 6.36 -0.14
N ARG A 212 -6.47 5.48 -1.14
CA ARG A 212 -6.71 4.05 -0.94
C ARG A 212 -6.18 3.23 -2.10
N PHE A 213 -6.04 1.93 -1.89
CA PHE A 213 -5.91 0.99 -2.99
C PHE A 213 -7.28 0.56 -3.52
N VAL A 214 -7.38 0.41 -4.84
CA VAL A 214 -8.51 -0.26 -5.50
C VAL A 214 -7.99 -1.22 -6.55
N LYS A 215 -8.67 -2.34 -6.74
CA LYS A 215 -8.38 -3.30 -7.81
C LYS A 215 -9.43 -3.15 -8.89
N ASN A 216 -9.01 -2.77 -10.09
CA ASN A 216 -9.88 -2.68 -11.26
C ASN A 216 -9.23 -3.43 -12.44
N ASN A 217 -9.99 -4.24 -13.16
CA ASN A 217 -9.49 -5.04 -14.30
C ASN A 217 -8.22 -5.87 -14.03
N GLY A 218 -8.07 -6.37 -12.79
CA GLY A 218 -6.89 -7.14 -12.36
C GLY A 218 -5.65 -6.29 -12.04
N ILE A 219 -5.76 -4.96 -12.10
CA ILE A 219 -4.69 -4.00 -11.84
C ILE A 219 -4.95 -3.31 -10.50
N ILE A 220 -3.90 -3.17 -9.69
CA ILE A 220 -3.92 -2.40 -8.44
C ILE A 220 -3.66 -0.93 -8.75
N HIS A 221 -4.59 -0.07 -8.37
CA HIS A 221 -4.48 1.38 -8.52
C HIS A 221 -4.37 2.06 -7.16
N LEU A 222 -3.56 3.12 -7.11
CA LEU A 222 -3.74 4.17 -6.13
C LEU A 222 -4.92 5.04 -6.56
N GLN A 223 -5.88 5.24 -5.67
CA GLN A 223 -6.97 6.18 -5.86
C GLN A 223 -6.85 7.29 -4.83
N ILE A 224 -6.93 8.55 -5.28
CA ILE A 224 -6.88 9.72 -4.42
C ILE A 224 -8.27 10.29 -4.20
N GLN A 225 -8.45 10.85 -3.00
CA GLN A 225 -9.55 11.72 -2.67
C GLN A 225 -9.04 13.16 -2.75
N GLU A 226 -9.77 14.04 -3.43
CA GLU A 226 -9.43 15.45 -3.59
C GLU A 226 -10.48 16.36 -2.97
N GLY A 227 -10.07 17.56 -2.54
CA GLY A 227 -10.94 18.60 -2.00
C GLY A 227 -10.40 20.00 -2.32
N ASP A 228 -11.29 21.00 -2.31
CA ASP A 228 -10.95 22.40 -2.55
C ASP A 228 -10.13 22.93 -1.38
N MET A 229 -8.98 23.53 -1.71
CA MET A 229 -8.14 24.19 -0.74
C MET A 229 -8.70 25.56 -0.36
N LEU A 230 -8.72 25.84 0.94
CA LEU A 230 -9.18 27.10 1.53
C LEU A 230 -8.01 27.84 2.21
N PRO A 231 -8.20 29.14 2.51
CA PRO A 231 -7.29 29.90 3.37
C PRO A 231 -6.91 29.18 4.66
N PHE A 232 -5.71 29.47 5.16
CA PHE A 232 -5.19 28.98 6.44
C PHE A 232 -5.13 27.45 6.54
N ALA A 233 -4.74 26.82 5.42
CA ALA A 233 -4.58 25.37 5.30
C ALA A 233 -5.84 24.54 5.63
N SER A 234 -7.02 25.11 5.39
CA SER A 234 -8.30 24.40 5.54
C SER A 234 -8.72 23.73 4.24
N VAL A 235 -9.63 22.77 4.34
CA VAL A 235 -10.24 22.07 3.20
C VAL A 235 -11.75 22.24 3.26
N ASN A 236 -12.40 22.41 2.11
CA ASN A 236 -13.86 22.42 2.04
C ASN A 236 -14.42 21.00 2.08
N ASP A 237 -14.97 20.57 3.23
CA ASP A 237 -15.56 19.24 3.42
C ASP A 237 -16.61 18.87 2.37
N SER A 238 -17.41 19.83 1.90
CA SER A 238 -18.49 19.58 0.93
C SER A 238 -17.97 19.33 -0.50
N SER A 239 -16.71 19.68 -0.78
CA SER A 239 -16.09 19.53 -2.10
C SER A 239 -15.37 18.19 -2.30
N ILE A 240 -15.33 17.38 -1.24
CA ILE A 240 -14.50 16.17 -1.19
C ILE A 240 -15.10 15.09 -2.08
N GLN A 241 -14.25 14.57 -2.97
CA GLN A 241 -14.65 13.53 -3.91
C GLN A 241 -13.50 12.59 -4.23
N TRP A 242 -13.83 11.34 -4.55
CA TRP A 242 -12.86 10.39 -5.09
C TRP A 242 -12.63 10.68 -6.57
N LYS A 243 -11.37 10.78 -6.97
CA LYS A 243 -11.04 10.81 -8.40
C LYS A 243 -11.25 9.41 -8.98
N PRO A 244 -11.94 9.25 -10.12
CA PRO A 244 -12.08 7.94 -10.75
C PRO A 244 -10.72 7.38 -11.16
N VAL A 245 -10.58 6.06 -11.09
CA VAL A 245 -9.40 5.36 -11.63
C VAL A 245 -9.59 5.10 -13.12
N ASP A 246 -8.48 5.06 -13.86
CA ASP A 246 -8.52 4.73 -15.28
C ASP A 246 -9.06 3.31 -15.49
N ASP A 247 -10.08 3.19 -16.34
CA ASP A 247 -10.72 1.91 -16.64
C ASP A 247 -10.11 1.25 -17.89
N TYR A 248 -8.82 0.90 -17.81
CA TYR A 248 -8.12 0.19 -18.87
C TYR A 248 -7.85 -1.27 -18.49
N THR A 249 -7.59 -2.10 -19.51
CA THR A 249 -7.10 -3.47 -19.32
C THR A 249 -5.73 -3.61 -19.97
N ILE A 250 -4.94 -4.60 -19.53
CA ILE A 250 -3.62 -4.92 -20.11
C ILE A 250 -3.68 -5.35 -21.59
N LYS A 251 -4.88 -5.61 -22.13
CA LYS A 251 -5.11 -6.02 -23.52
C LYS A 251 -5.54 -4.87 -24.43
N ASN A 252 -5.81 -3.69 -23.86
CA ASN A 252 -6.24 -2.54 -24.64
C ASN A 252 -5.10 -2.08 -25.57
N GLU A 253 -5.47 -1.61 -26.75
CA GLU A 253 -4.50 -1.06 -27.70
C GLU A 253 -3.78 0.15 -27.11
N GLY A 254 -2.46 0.22 -27.31
CA GLY A 254 -1.61 1.30 -26.80
C GLY A 254 -1.17 1.17 -25.33
N VAL A 255 -1.75 0.26 -24.56
CA VAL A 255 -1.34 -0.01 -23.17
C VAL A 255 -0.08 -0.90 -23.16
N LYS A 256 0.95 -0.49 -22.43
CA LYS A 256 2.26 -1.16 -22.39
C LYS A 256 2.77 -1.39 -20.97
N GLU A 257 3.33 -2.57 -20.75
CA GLU A 257 4.10 -2.88 -19.54
C GLU A 257 5.32 -1.93 -19.42
N GLY A 258 5.59 -1.44 -18.21
CA GLY A 258 6.65 -0.48 -17.92
C GLY A 258 6.31 0.98 -18.27
N VAL A 259 5.17 1.23 -18.92
CA VAL A 259 4.66 2.59 -19.20
C VAL A 259 3.35 2.86 -18.47
N ASP A 260 2.38 1.95 -18.58
CA ASP A 260 1.04 2.10 -17.99
C ASP A 260 0.88 1.26 -16.72
N TYR A 261 1.45 0.05 -16.73
CA TYR A 261 1.41 -0.88 -15.61
C TYR A 261 2.73 -1.63 -15.43
N LEU A 262 2.98 -2.13 -14.22
CA LEU A 262 4.03 -3.11 -13.92
C LEU A 262 3.39 -4.49 -13.74
N MET A 263 4.06 -5.54 -14.23
CA MET A 263 3.66 -6.92 -14.01
C MET A 263 4.62 -7.58 -13.02
N LEU A 264 4.07 -8.18 -11.96
CA LEU A 264 4.90 -8.97 -11.05
C LEU A 264 5.29 -10.32 -11.66
N SER A 265 6.47 -10.80 -11.29
CA SER A 265 7.00 -12.11 -11.67
C SER A 265 7.88 -12.65 -10.56
N TYR A 266 8.39 -13.88 -10.69
CA TYR A 266 9.39 -14.42 -9.79
C TYR A 266 10.56 -13.42 -9.61
N LYS A 267 11.03 -12.77 -10.66
CA LYS A 267 12.18 -11.84 -10.52
C LYS A 267 11.78 -10.45 -10.03
N ASN A 268 10.58 -9.99 -10.39
CA ASN A 268 10.10 -8.64 -10.11
C ASN A 268 8.86 -8.70 -9.22
N ARG A 269 9.05 -8.79 -7.91
CA ARG A 269 7.96 -8.92 -6.94
C ARG A 269 8.18 -8.13 -5.65
N ALA A 270 9.14 -7.22 -5.66
CA ALA A 270 9.45 -6.39 -4.51
C ALA A 270 8.57 -5.13 -4.48
N ILE A 271 8.26 -4.64 -3.29
CA ILE A 271 7.61 -3.35 -3.07
C ILE A 271 8.30 -2.61 -1.93
N ASP A 272 8.55 -1.32 -2.14
CA ASP A 272 9.26 -0.47 -1.19
C ASP A 272 8.31 0.21 -0.19
N PHE A 273 8.74 0.30 1.06
CA PHE A 273 8.11 1.03 2.14
C PHE A 273 8.86 2.32 2.40
N ASP A 274 8.35 3.39 1.79
CA ASP A 274 8.89 4.73 1.92
C ASP A 274 7.89 5.68 2.60
N ASP A 275 8.46 6.71 3.23
CA ASP A 275 7.75 7.75 3.96
C ASP A 275 8.10 9.05 3.25
N LEU A 276 7.40 9.34 2.16
CA LEU A 276 7.72 10.50 1.34
C LEU A 276 7.03 11.72 1.93
N LYS A 277 7.84 12.72 2.27
CA LYS A 277 7.38 13.99 2.83
C LYS A 277 7.72 15.13 1.88
N ALA A 278 6.74 15.99 1.63
CA ALA A 278 6.90 17.22 0.90
C ALA A 278 7.78 18.19 1.69
N PRO A 279 8.58 19.03 1.00
CA PRO A 279 9.33 20.08 1.65
C PRO A 279 8.39 21.12 2.27
N GLU A 280 8.95 21.96 3.13
CA GLU A 280 8.21 23.05 3.76
C GLU A 280 7.52 23.95 2.71
N GLY A 281 6.23 24.20 2.90
CA GLY A 281 5.44 25.09 2.02
C GLY A 281 4.79 24.37 0.86
N TYR A 282 4.93 23.04 0.81
CA TYR A 282 4.32 22.20 -0.20
C TYR A 282 3.29 21.26 0.41
N VAL A 283 2.33 20.86 -0.42
CA VAL A 283 1.27 19.91 -0.08
C VAL A 283 1.16 18.85 -1.15
N VAL A 284 0.69 17.67 -0.76
CA VAL A 284 0.53 16.57 -1.70
C VAL A 284 -0.62 16.85 -2.67
N THR A 285 -0.33 16.68 -3.95
CA THR A 285 -1.26 16.92 -5.06
C THR A 285 -1.34 15.75 -6.02
N GLY A 286 -0.47 14.75 -5.89
CA GLY A 286 -0.56 13.55 -6.71
C GLY A 286 0.28 12.40 -6.19
N VAL A 287 0.05 11.23 -6.79
CA VAL A 287 0.77 9.99 -6.50
C VAL A 287 0.94 9.18 -7.77
N LYS A 288 1.98 8.36 -7.81
CA LYS A 288 2.13 7.29 -8.80
C LYS A 288 3.08 6.22 -8.29
N PHE A 289 3.05 5.07 -8.93
CA PHE A 289 4.12 4.10 -8.81
C PHE A 289 5.11 4.26 -9.97
N ARG A 290 6.33 3.82 -9.74
CA ARG A 290 7.35 3.59 -10.76
C ARG A 290 8.07 2.28 -10.47
N SER A 291 8.93 1.88 -11.41
CA SER A 291 9.85 0.77 -11.22
C SER A 291 11.25 1.31 -10.93
N VAL A 292 11.85 0.84 -9.84
CA VAL A 292 13.27 1.05 -9.51
C VAL A 292 13.90 -0.34 -9.45
N GLY A 293 14.68 -0.70 -10.46
CA GLY A 293 15.13 -2.09 -10.62
C GLY A 293 13.94 -3.05 -10.70
N SER A 294 13.88 -4.03 -9.79
CA SER A 294 12.79 -5.02 -9.70
C SER A 294 11.69 -4.63 -8.69
N HIS A 295 11.75 -3.42 -8.12
CA HIS A 295 10.88 -2.95 -7.04
C HIS A 295 9.77 -2.03 -7.55
N VAL A 296 8.57 -2.18 -6.98
CA VAL A 296 7.49 -1.19 -7.06
C VAL A 296 7.79 -0.10 -6.05
N ASN A 297 8.01 1.13 -6.53
CA ASN A 297 8.42 2.27 -5.72
C ASN A 297 7.39 3.41 -5.83
N LEU A 298 7.02 4.00 -4.69
CA LEU A 298 6.06 5.12 -4.62
C LEU A 298 6.74 6.44 -5.01
N GLU A 299 6.02 7.31 -5.73
CA GLU A 299 6.35 8.72 -5.87
C GLU A 299 5.14 9.59 -5.53
N ILE A 300 5.39 10.75 -4.93
CA ILE A 300 4.36 11.75 -4.63
C ILE A 300 4.64 13.03 -5.40
N GLN A 301 3.59 13.71 -5.84
CA GLN A 301 3.70 15.06 -6.36
C GLN A 301 3.37 16.06 -5.26
N ALA A 302 4.25 17.02 -5.06
CA ALA A 302 4.11 18.10 -4.11
C ALA A 302 3.99 19.43 -4.84
N SER A 303 3.04 20.27 -4.44
CA SER A 303 2.82 21.60 -5.01
C SER A 303 2.96 22.67 -3.92
N PRO A 304 3.66 23.78 -4.19
CA PRO A 304 3.76 24.88 -3.24
C PRO A 304 2.42 25.61 -3.13
N PHE A 305 2.17 26.19 -1.96
CA PHE A 305 0.95 26.94 -1.72
C PHE A 305 1.19 28.17 -0.85
N ASN A 306 0.29 29.15 -0.98
CA ASN A 306 0.25 30.31 -0.11
C ASN A 306 -0.68 30.04 1.08
N PHE A 307 -0.15 30.03 2.30
CA PHE A 307 -0.91 29.67 3.50
C PHE A 307 -2.09 30.60 3.78
N THR A 308 -1.90 31.91 3.65
CA THR A 308 -2.95 32.90 3.94
C THR A 308 -4.10 32.83 2.95
N THR A 309 -3.80 32.65 1.66
CA THR A 309 -4.82 32.66 0.61
C THR A 309 -5.36 31.27 0.26
N GLY A 310 -4.63 30.21 0.61
CA GLY A 310 -4.97 28.84 0.23
C GLY A 310 -4.81 28.54 -1.25
N GLN A 311 -3.97 29.32 -1.97
CA GLN A 311 -3.78 29.16 -3.42
C GLN A 311 -2.55 28.29 -3.72
N LEU A 312 -2.72 27.29 -4.58
CA LEU A 312 -1.67 26.43 -5.13
C LEU A 312 -0.94 27.13 -6.28
N ASP A 313 0.39 26.96 -6.34
CA ASP A 313 1.19 27.30 -7.51
C ASP A 313 1.60 26.01 -8.24
N HIS A 314 0.70 25.54 -9.10
CA HIS A 314 0.88 24.30 -9.86
C HIS A 314 2.02 24.35 -10.89
N THR A 315 2.53 25.53 -11.22
CA THR A 315 3.66 25.67 -12.16
C THR A 315 4.99 25.24 -11.55
N LYS A 316 5.04 25.16 -10.21
CA LYS A 316 6.22 24.78 -9.41
C LYS A 316 6.06 23.41 -8.73
N SER A 317 5.11 22.59 -9.19
CA SER A 317 4.93 21.23 -8.68
C SER A 317 6.16 20.36 -8.98
N MET A 318 6.51 19.48 -8.05
CA MET A 318 7.63 18.57 -8.19
C MET A 318 7.26 17.15 -7.77
N TRP A 319 7.88 16.15 -8.40
CA TRP A 319 7.81 14.76 -7.95
C TRP A 319 8.90 14.49 -6.93
N ILE A 320 8.53 13.80 -5.85
CA ILE A 320 9.40 13.41 -4.75
C ILE A 320 9.39 11.89 -4.69
N SER A 321 10.58 11.33 -4.59
CA SER A 321 10.86 9.89 -4.62
C SER A 321 11.95 9.54 -3.60
N ASN A 322 12.09 8.24 -3.33
CA ASN A 322 13.27 7.71 -2.64
C ASN A 322 14.00 6.75 -3.59
N ASP A 323 15.17 7.17 -4.06
CA ASP A 323 16.01 6.41 -5.00
C ASP A 323 16.96 5.42 -4.29
N ASN A 324 16.87 5.27 -2.97
CA ASN A 324 17.64 4.26 -2.24
C ASN A 324 17.35 2.86 -2.81
N THR A 325 18.33 1.95 -2.82
CA THR A 325 18.18 0.57 -3.29
C THR A 325 18.83 -0.41 -2.31
N ASP A 326 18.50 -1.70 -2.42
CA ASP A 326 19.16 -2.79 -1.71
C ASP A 326 20.63 -3.00 -2.14
N GLY A 327 21.00 -2.48 -3.32
CA GLY A 327 22.38 -2.49 -3.84
C GLY A 327 23.26 -1.29 -3.42
N ASN A 328 22.73 -0.33 -2.65
CA ASN A 328 23.50 0.84 -2.24
C ASN A 328 24.64 0.51 -1.27
N LEU A 329 25.77 1.22 -1.40
CA LEU A 329 26.95 1.01 -0.56
C LEU A 329 26.75 1.50 0.88
N GLU A 330 26.06 2.63 1.03
CA GLU A 330 25.76 3.22 2.33
C GLU A 330 24.26 3.07 2.62
N ASN A 331 23.93 2.46 3.76
CA ASN A 331 22.56 2.25 4.24
C ASN A 331 21.60 1.65 3.18
N PRO A 332 21.92 0.46 2.62
CA PRO A 332 21.03 -0.21 1.68
C PRO A 332 19.67 -0.49 2.32
N ARG A 333 18.64 -0.51 1.47
CA ARG A 333 17.30 -0.92 1.91
C ARG A 333 17.33 -2.32 2.51
N THR A 334 16.50 -2.56 3.52
CA THR A 334 16.45 -3.85 4.23
C THR A 334 15.18 -4.64 3.90
N GLU A 335 15.34 -5.95 3.69
CA GLU A 335 14.23 -6.85 3.38
C GLU A 335 13.45 -7.27 4.64
N ILE A 336 12.13 -7.17 4.58
CA ILE A 336 11.20 -7.78 5.53
C ILE A 336 10.83 -9.16 5.01
N LYS A 337 11.33 -10.21 5.69
CA LYS A 337 11.10 -11.60 5.28
C LYS A 337 9.75 -12.14 5.77
N ILE A 338 9.02 -12.76 4.85
CA ILE A 338 7.78 -13.50 5.10
C ILE A 338 8.09 -14.99 4.92
N ASN A 339 8.26 -15.70 6.04
CA ASN A 339 8.59 -17.12 6.04
C ASN A 339 7.37 -17.92 6.49
N SER A 340 6.97 -18.93 5.71
CA SER A 340 5.96 -19.92 6.11
C SER A 340 4.72 -19.30 6.75
N ALA A 341 4.15 -18.29 6.09
CA ALA A 341 3.04 -17.52 6.63
C ALA A 341 1.71 -17.99 6.04
N ASP A 342 0.70 -18.14 6.89
CA ASP A 342 -0.67 -18.47 6.48
C ASP A 342 -1.41 -17.23 5.92
N ASN A 343 -2.60 -17.48 5.37
CA ASN A 343 -3.49 -16.46 4.86
C ASN A 343 -3.80 -15.37 5.91
N PRO A 344 -3.56 -14.07 5.61
CA PRO A 344 -3.76 -12.96 6.55
C PRO A 344 -5.14 -12.92 7.22
N ILE A 345 -6.20 -13.32 6.51
CA ILE A 345 -7.58 -13.22 7.02
C ILE A 345 -7.98 -14.32 8.01
N HIS A 346 -7.14 -15.34 8.20
CA HIS A 346 -7.36 -16.37 9.22
C HIS A 346 -6.92 -15.94 10.62
N SER A 347 -6.24 -14.80 10.73
CA SER A 347 -5.81 -14.30 12.03
C SER A 347 -6.98 -13.87 12.90
N LEU A 348 -6.99 -14.32 14.17
CA LEU A 348 -8.01 -13.96 15.16
C LEU A 348 -7.70 -12.65 15.89
N THR A 349 -6.52 -12.07 15.68
CA THR A 349 -6.03 -10.89 16.39
C THR A 349 -5.55 -9.83 15.42
N SER A 350 -5.71 -8.57 15.79
CA SER A 350 -5.26 -7.45 14.96
C SER A 350 -3.74 -7.49 14.67
N SER A 351 -3.42 -7.07 13.47
CA SER A 351 -2.07 -6.85 12.95
C SER A 351 -1.42 -5.63 13.61
N THR A 352 -0.09 -5.67 13.69
CA THR A 352 0.72 -4.54 14.16
C THR A 352 1.61 -4.03 13.04
N MET A 353 1.90 -2.73 13.04
CA MET A 353 2.83 -2.09 12.12
C MET A 353 4.21 -2.75 12.23
N GLU A 354 4.79 -3.18 11.11
CA GLU A 354 6.11 -3.82 11.08
C GLU A 354 7.10 -3.09 10.19
N SER A 355 6.65 -2.57 9.04
CA SER A 355 7.52 -1.82 8.14
C SER A 355 7.99 -0.50 8.75
N LYS A 356 9.21 -0.11 8.38
CA LYS A 356 9.77 1.23 8.55
C LYS A 356 10.16 1.78 7.18
N HIS A 357 10.52 3.07 7.17
CA HIS A 357 11.17 3.71 6.03
C HIS A 357 12.42 2.92 5.59
N ASP A 358 12.77 2.97 4.30
CA ASP A 358 13.92 2.25 3.71
C ASP A 358 13.88 0.72 3.90
N GLN A 359 12.67 0.16 3.89
CA GLN A 359 12.48 -1.29 3.86
C GLN A 359 11.74 -1.71 2.61
N TYR A 360 11.80 -3.00 2.28
CA TYR A 360 11.02 -3.58 1.20
C TYR A 360 10.58 -4.99 1.58
N LEU A 361 9.60 -5.54 0.86
CA LEU A 361 9.27 -6.96 0.94
C LEU A 361 9.05 -7.53 -0.43
N LEU A 362 9.09 -8.86 -0.53
CA LEU A 362 8.71 -9.60 -1.72
C LEU A 362 7.33 -10.22 -1.56
N PHE A 363 6.46 -10.00 -2.55
CA PHE A 363 5.26 -10.82 -2.68
C PHE A 363 5.68 -12.28 -2.88
N THR A 364 5.02 -13.18 -2.16
CA THR A 364 5.34 -14.61 -2.17
C THR A 364 4.06 -15.43 -1.98
N HIS A 365 4.20 -16.74 -1.88
CA HIS A 365 3.11 -17.65 -1.60
C HIS A 365 2.89 -17.85 -0.10
N SER A 366 1.68 -18.25 0.26
CA SER A 366 1.33 -18.77 1.57
C SER A 366 2.08 -20.06 1.89
N ASP A 367 2.05 -20.47 3.16
CA ASP A 367 2.73 -21.66 3.61
C ASP A 367 2.35 -22.94 2.82
N ILE A 368 3.33 -23.80 2.60
CA ILE A 368 3.16 -25.03 1.81
C ILE A 368 2.37 -26.08 2.59
N ASP A 369 2.62 -26.22 3.89
CA ASP A 369 1.95 -27.19 4.75
C ASP A 369 0.51 -26.77 5.06
N LEU A 370 0.27 -25.48 5.30
CA LEU A 370 -1.06 -24.96 5.64
C LEU A 370 -1.97 -24.70 4.44
N ASP A 371 -1.41 -24.24 3.32
CA ASP A 371 -2.20 -23.74 2.19
C ASP A 371 -1.75 -24.26 0.82
N VAL A 372 -0.82 -25.22 0.78
CA VAL A 372 -0.27 -25.77 -0.48
C VAL A 372 0.32 -24.67 -1.37
N ALA A 373 0.79 -23.56 -0.77
CA ALA A 373 1.29 -22.38 -1.48
C ALA A 373 0.31 -21.80 -2.53
N GLN A 374 -0.99 -21.77 -2.25
CA GLN A 374 -2.00 -21.39 -3.24
C GLN A 374 -2.40 -19.91 -3.22
N THR A 375 -2.08 -19.20 -2.13
CA THR A 375 -2.45 -17.81 -1.91
C THR A 375 -1.24 -16.90 -2.06
N THR A 376 -1.36 -15.80 -2.80
CA THR A 376 -0.30 -14.78 -2.88
C THR A 376 -0.43 -13.83 -1.69
N ILE A 377 0.66 -13.63 -0.95
CA ILE A 377 0.76 -12.77 0.23
C ILE A 377 1.91 -11.76 0.08
N PRO A 378 1.85 -10.60 0.75
CA PRO A 378 0.75 -10.09 1.58
C PRO A 378 -0.49 -9.69 0.78
N PHE A 379 -1.61 -9.50 1.48
CA PHE A 379 -2.80 -8.85 0.89
C PHE A 379 -2.63 -7.33 0.85
N ILE A 380 -3.49 -6.66 0.11
CA ILE A 380 -3.48 -5.19 -0.04
C ILE A 380 -4.66 -4.63 0.73
N ASP A 381 -4.41 -3.78 1.71
CA ASP A 381 -5.39 -3.05 2.49
C ASP A 381 -6.07 -1.99 1.61
N ALA A 382 -7.36 -2.21 1.32
CA ALA A 382 -8.16 -1.35 0.44
C ALA A 382 -8.94 -0.29 1.23
N GLN A 383 -8.77 -0.22 2.55
CA GLN A 383 -9.46 0.75 3.39
C GLN A 383 -9.07 2.18 3.02
N THR A 384 -10.03 3.10 3.16
CA THR A 384 -9.82 4.53 2.97
C THR A 384 -8.87 5.09 4.02
N VAL A 385 -7.79 5.73 3.59
CA VAL A 385 -6.84 6.44 4.45
C VAL A 385 -7.00 7.94 4.20
N ALA A 386 -7.93 8.54 4.95
CA ALA A 386 -8.26 9.95 4.91
C ALA A 386 -8.49 10.45 6.35
N PRO A 387 -7.73 11.45 6.83
CA PRO A 387 -7.94 12.04 8.14
C PRO A 387 -9.34 12.66 8.29
N GLN A 388 -9.86 12.66 9.52
CA GLN A 388 -11.12 13.33 9.86
C GLN A 388 -10.91 14.25 11.08
N PRO A 389 -11.20 15.56 10.98
CA PRO A 389 -11.70 16.26 9.79
C PRO A 389 -10.68 16.25 8.62
N PRO A 390 -11.13 16.46 7.38
CA PRO A 390 -10.27 16.56 6.20
C PRO A 390 -9.20 17.64 6.39
N THR A 391 -7.96 17.32 6.00
CA THR A 391 -6.83 18.23 6.17
C THR A 391 -5.84 18.06 5.03
N LEU A 392 -4.91 19.01 4.91
CA LEU A 392 -3.82 18.93 3.95
C LEU A 392 -2.87 17.80 4.33
N LEU A 393 -2.35 17.13 3.31
CA LEU A 393 -1.32 16.11 3.48
C LEU A 393 0.05 16.71 3.15
N SER A 394 1.00 16.52 4.07
CA SER A 394 2.42 16.84 3.90
C SER A 394 3.19 15.67 3.31
N GLY A 395 2.63 14.46 3.27
CA GLY A 395 3.32 13.30 2.75
C GLY A 395 2.42 12.08 2.58
N ILE A 396 2.91 11.11 1.83
CA ILE A 396 2.28 9.80 1.66
C ILE A 396 3.39 8.75 1.71
N GLY A 397 3.07 7.61 2.32
CA GLY A 397 3.94 6.45 2.34
C GLY A 397 3.17 5.15 2.18
N LEU A 398 3.90 4.05 2.24
CA LEU A 398 3.32 2.71 2.34
C LEU A 398 3.66 2.09 3.69
N TYR A 399 2.78 1.22 4.15
CA TYR A 399 3.01 0.40 5.32
C TYR A 399 2.83 -1.07 5.02
N TYR A 400 3.46 -1.90 5.85
CA TYR A 400 3.19 -3.31 6.05
C TYR A 400 2.87 -3.55 7.52
N LYS A 401 1.72 -4.19 7.76
CA LYS A 401 1.31 -4.67 9.08
C LYS A 401 1.04 -6.16 9.01
N ARG A 402 1.39 -6.90 10.06
CA ARG A 402 1.03 -8.32 10.15
C ARG A 402 0.79 -8.76 11.58
N LYS A 403 0.18 -9.92 11.71
CA LYS A 403 0.30 -10.78 12.88
C LYS A 403 1.35 -11.86 12.59
N GLN A 404 2.14 -12.21 13.60
CA GLN A 404 3.12 -13.31 13.50
C GLN A 404 2.47 -14.57 12.93
N TRP A 405 3.17 -15.25 12.02
CA TRP A 405 2.74 -16.45 11.27
C TRP A 405 1.70 -16.21 10.17
N PHE A 406 1.26 -14.98 9.95
CA PHE A 406 0.32 -14.62 8.88
C PHE A 406 0.94 -13.65 7.88
N GLY A 407 0.50 -13.71 6.63
CA GLY A 407 1.10 -12.96 5.53
C GLY A 407 0.98 -11.44 5.64
N GLY A 408 0.05 -10.92 6.44
CA GLY A 408 -0.17 -9.49 6.66
C GLY A 408 -0.79 -8.72 5.48
N PHE A 409 -0.78 -7.39 5.63
CA PHE A 409 -1.39 -6.44 4.70
C PHE A 409 -0.44 -5.29 4.39
N ILE A 410 -0.39 -4.89 3.13
CA ILE A 410 0.24 -3.63 2.70
C ILE A 410 -0.83 -2.56 2.45
N GLY A 411 -0.60 -1.33 2.89
CA GLY A 411 -1.58 -0.25 2.74
C GLY A 411 -0.93 1.12 2.63
N PRO A 412 -1.67 2.16 2.23
CA PRO A 412 -1.12 3.50 2.20
C PRO A 412 -1.16 4.13 3.59
N LYS A 413 -0.19 4.97 3.92
CA LYS A 413 -0.24 5.89 5.06
C LYS A 413 -0.10 7.32 4.57
N VAL A 414 -0.67 8.26 5.30
CA VAL A 414 -0.56 9.68 4.99
C VAL A 414 0.05 10.43 6.16
N PHE A 415 0.66 11.58 5.88
CA PHE A 415 1.19 12.49 6.88
C PHE A 415 0.41 13.79 6.81
N THR A 416 -0.13 14.25 7.95
CA THR A 416 -0.88 15.51 8.02
C THR A 416 0.07 16.71 7.97
N TYR A 417 -0.42 17.83 7.45
CA TYR A 417 0.34 19.07 7.41
C TYR A 417 0.44 19.71 8.80
N ASP A 418 1.64 20.17 9.17
CA ASP A 418 1.87 20.90 10.42
C ASP A 418 1.79 22.43 10.21
N PRO A 419 0.77 23.11 10.77
CA PRO A 419 0.64 24.54 10.67
C PRO A 419 1.44 25.32 11.73
N SER A 420 2.20 24.66 12.61
CA SER A 420 2.82 25.26 13.81
C SER A 420 3.63 26.52 13.54
N ARG A 421 4.32 26.61 12.39
CA ARG A 421 5.11 27.78 11.98
C ARG A 421 4.30 29.02 11.63
N TYR A 422 3.01 28.87 11.29
CA TYR A 422 2.12 29.99 10.97
C TYR A 422 1.39 30.53 12.20
N LEU A 423 1.52 29.87 13.34
CA LEU A 423 0.98 30.36 14.60
C LEU A 423 1.87 31.51 15.11
N GLN A 424 1.31 32.71 15.17
CA GLN A 424 1.97 33.87 15.76
C GLN A 424 2.07 33.69 17.28
N ASP A 425 3.29 33.69 17.81
CA ASP A 425 3.59 33.69 19.25
C ASP A 425 3.86 35.09 19.80
N THR A 426 3.78 36.10 18.94
CA THR A 426 3.93 37.51 19.27
C THR A 426 2.76 38.27 18.67
N PHE A 427 1.89 38.77 19.54
CA PHE A 427 0.80 39.64 19.16
C PHE A 427 1.28 41.08 19.42
N PRO A 428 1.63 41.87 18.39
CA PRO A 428 2.01 43.25 18.60
C PRO A 428 0.83 44.02 19.22
N GLU A 429 1.13 45.00 20.07
CA GLU A 429 0.10 45.92 20.54
C GLU A 429 -0.55 46.59 19.32
N LEU A 430 -1.84 46.36 19.10
CA LEU A 430 -2.67 47.22 18.24
C LEU A 430 -2.64 48.65 18.80
N ASN A 431 -1.63 49.43 18.44
CA ASN A 431 -1.54 50.83 18.86
C ASN A 431 -2.75 51.59 18.33
N GLU A 432 -3.49 52.26 19.22
CA GLU A 432 -4.71 53.05 18.95
C GLU A 432 -4.48 54.31 18.09
N ALA A 433 -3.46 54.37 17.22
CA ALA A 433 -3.02 55.63 16.63
C ALA A 433 -3.34 55.83 15.13
N GLU A 434 -4.22 55.04 14.49
CA GLU A 434 -4.56 55.26 13.07
C GLU A 434 -6.06 55.39 12.72
N HIS A 435 -6.98 55.42 13.69
CA HIS A 435 -8.42 55.55 13.38
C HIS A 435 -9.18 56.75 13.98
N PHE A 436 -8.50 57.73 14.55
CA PHE A 436 -9.11 59.03 14.88
C PHE A 436 -8.41 60.18 14.18
N ASN A 437 -8.58 60.30 12.86
CA ASN A 437 -8.44 61.57 12.14
C ASN A 437 -9.24 61.54 10.83
N VAL A 438 -10.56 61.33 10.93
CA VAL A 438 -11.51 61.87 9.95
C VAL A 438 -12.62 62.54 10.74
N GLY A 439 -12.39 63.80 11.09
CA GLY A 439 -13.35 64.64 11.78
C GLY A 439 -12.85 66.09 11.84
N GLY A 440 -13.30 66.91 10.89
CA GLY A 440 -13.42 68.36 11.09
C GLY A 440 -12.29 69.23 10.56
N LYS A 441 -12.45 69.68 9.32
CA LYS A 441 -12.68 71.11 9.06
C LYS A 441 -13.85 71.26 8.10
#